data_AF-A0A927BNH4-F1
#
_entry.id   AF-A0A927BNH4-F1
#
_cell.length_a   1.000
_cell.length_b   1.000
_cell.length_c   1.000
_cell.angle_alpha   90.00
_cell.angle_beta   90.00
_cell.angle_gamma   90.00
#
_symmetry.space_group_name_H-M   'P 1'
#
loop_
_entity.id
_entity.type
_entity.pdbx_description
1 polymer ?
#
loop_
_entity_poly.entity_id
_entity_poly.type
_entity_poly.pdbx_seq_one_letter_code
_entity_poly.pdbx_strand_id
1 'polypeptide(L)'
;MTVKTRTSRPAAKAAQPVVIDVETRHPQSGLSTSYRVTVHTVERAEVISAAGVSSGLAARFTIQTGPAQRPVTVMASRLIGEGEWHIDAMTEPNGRVHFSREFGNRRPGGRRLMADMGDVLTLCAYDVRGLVEEAEPGRPLKLRTAKAKRKAKAAAEA
;
A
#
# COMPACT_ATOMS: atom_id res chain seq x y z
N MET A 1 -17.85 -4.87 38.91
CA MET A 1 -16.87 -4.10 38.11
C MET A 1 -17.47 -3.84 36.74
N THR A 2 -17.73 -2.58 36.39
CA THR A 2 -18.49 -2.22 35.18
C THR A 2 -17.52 -1.66 34.14
N VAL A 3 -17.17 -2.46 33.13
CA VAL A 3 -16.28 -2.04 32.04
C VAL A 3 -17.09 -1.23 31.03
N LYS A 4 -16.89 0.09 31.02
CA LYS A 4 -17.43 0.99 29.99
C LYS A 4 -16.64 0.79 28.69
N THR A 5 -17.22 0.09 27.72
CA THR A 5 -16.69 0.03 26.35
C THR A 5 -16.94 1.36 25.66
N ARG A 6 -15.85 2.06 25.33
CA ARG A 6 -15.86 3.36 24.67
C ARG A 6 -16.27 3.18 23.21
N THR A 7 -17.41 3.76 22.87
CA THR A 7 -17.94 4.18 21.56
C THR A 7 -17.20 3.65 20.32
N SER A 8 -17.86 2.72 19.62
CA SER A 8 -17.51 2.33 18.24
C SER A 8 -17.61 3.55 17.33
N ARG A 9 -16.45 3.99 16.81
CA ARG A 9 -16.40 4.93 15.70
C ARG A 9 -17.00 4.23 14.48
N PRO A 10 -17.90 4.85 13.71
CA PRO A 10 -18.42 4.23 12.49
C PRO A 10 -17.25 3.96 11.55
N ALA A 11 -17.14 2.71 11.08
CA ALA A 11 -16.19 2.32 10.06
C ALA A 11 -16.38 3.24 8.85
N ALA A 12 -15.33 3.94 8.45
CA ALA A 12 -15.34 4.67 7.19
C ALA A 12 -15.76 3.69 6.09
N LYS A 13 -16.71 4.10 5.24
CA LYS A 13 -17.18 3.33 4.08
C LYS A 13 -15.94 2.80 3.36
N ALA A 14 -15.73 1.48 3.35
CA ALA A 14 -14.57 0.88 2.72
C ALA A 14 -14.54 1.37 1.27
N ALA A 15 -13.44 2.01 0.87
CA ALA A 15 -13.26 2.44 -0.51
C ALA A 15 -13.47 1.22 -1.42
N GLN A 16 -14.23 1.39 -2.50
CA GLN A 16 -14.39 0.30 -3.46
C GLN A 16 -13.00 -0.04 -4.02
N PRO A 17 -12.68 -1.33 -4.20
CA PRO A 17 -11.40 -1.72 -4.78
C PRO A 17 -11.21 -1.10 -6.16
N VAL A 18 -10.00 -0.65 -6.46
CA VAL A 18 -9.64 -0.11 -7.77
C VAL A 18 -9.13 -1.26 -8.64
N VAL A 19 -9.77 -1.50 -9.78
CA VAL A 19 -9.39 -2.57 -10.73
C VAL A 19 -8.76 -1.95 -11.96
N ILE A 20 -7.53 -2.33 -12.28
CA ILE A 20 -6.75 -1.81 -13.41
C ILE A 20 -6.09 -2.99 -14.12
N ASP A 21 -6.24 -3.06 -15.44
CA ASP A 21 -5.49 -3.99 -16.27
C ASP A 21 -4.17 -3.31 -16.69
N VAL A 22 -3.04 -3.97 -16.43
CA VAL A 22 -1.68 -3.45 -16.68
C VAL A 22 -0.96 -4.41 -17.62
N GLU A 23 -0.36 -3.87 -18.68
CA GLU A 23 0.49 -4.63 -19.59
C GLU A 23 1.96 -4.25 -19.34
N THR A 24 2.80 -5.24 -19.05
CA THR A 24 4.23 -5.03 -18.81
C THR A 24 5.03 -5.81 -19.84
N ARG A 25 6.16 -5.24 -20.27
CA ARG A 25 7.10 -5.90 -21.17
C ARG A 25 8.40 -6.20 -20.44
N HIS A 26 8.81 -7.46 -20.44
CA HIS A 26 10.09 -7.84 -19.85
C HIS A 26 11.25 -7.17 -20.63
N PRO A 27 12.17 -6.48 -19.95
CA PRO A 27 13.15 -5.61 -20.62
C PRO A 27 14.16 -6.37 -21.49
N GLN A 28 14.52 -7.61 -21.14
CA GLN A 28 15.48 -8.41 -21.91
C GLN A 28 14.82 -9.31 -22.97
N SER A 29 13.83 -10.13 -22.60
CA SER A 29 13.16 -11.05 -23.51
C SER A 29 12.10 -10.43 -24.41
N GLY A 30 11.65 -9.19 -24.13
CA GLY A 30 10.54 -8.54 -24.85
C GLY A 30 9.18 -9.19 -24.63
N LEU A 31 9.08 -10.18 -23.74
CA LEU A 31 7.85 -10.89 -23.42
C LEU A 31 6.84 -9.91 -22.82
N SER A 32 5.67 -9.76 -23.45
CA SER A 32 4.55 -9.02 -22.87
C SER A 32 3.75 -9.91 -21.92
N THR A 33 3.40 -9.40 -20.76
CA THR A 33 2.48 -10.04 -19.82
C THR A 33 1.44 -9.04 -19.36
N SER A 34 0.17 -9.40 -19.48
CA SER A 34 -0.94 -8.61 -18.95
C SER A 34 -1.34 -9.12 -17.58
N TYR A 35 -1.59 -8.19 -16.66
CA TYR A 35 -2.02 -8.47 -15.29
C TYR A 35 -3.28 -7.67 -15.01
N ARG A 36 -4.29 -8.32 -14.44
CA ARG A 36 -5.37 -7.63 -13.74
C ARG A 36 -4.94 -7.36 -12.31
N VAL A 37 -4.93 -6.09 -11.94
CA VAL A 37 -4.57 -5.61 -10.61
C VAL A 37 -5.83 -5.14 -9.92
N THR A 38 -6.09 -5.64 -8.70
CA THR A 38 -7.16 -5.11 -7.85
C THR A 38 -6.56 -4.56 -6.58
N VAL A 39 -6.50 -3.24 -6.46
CA VAL A 39 -6.01 -2.54 -5.26
C VAL A 39 -7.15 -2.49 -4.24
N HIS A 40 -6.96 -3.16 -3.11
CA HIS A 40 -7.97 -3.21 -2.05
C HIS A 40 -7.82 -2.04 -1.10
N THR A 41 -6.59 -1.74 -0.67
CA THR A 41 -6.31 -0.65 0.26
C THR A 41 -4.96 -0.04 -0.04
N VAL A 42 -4.87 1.28 0.15
CA VAL A 42 -3.64 2.04 0.31
C VAL A 42 -3.84 2.95 1.51
N GLU A 43 -3.04 2.76 2.55
CA GLU A 43 -3.22 3.46 3.82
C GLU A 43 -1.88 3.80 4.47
N ARG A 44 -1.93 4.72 5.44
CA ARG A 44 -0.77 5.03 6.26
C ARG A 44 -0.58 3.97 7.32
N ALA A 45 0.64 3.47 7.45
CA ALA A 45 1.02 2.52 8.48
C ALA A 45 2.23 3.03 9.26
N GLU A 46 2.23 2.74 10.56
CA GLU A 46 3.32 3.01 11.48
C GLU A 46 3.48 1.80 12.40
N VAL A 47 4.67 1.19 12.39
CA VAL A 47 4.98 -0.01 13.18
C VAL A 47 6.20 0.28 14.03
N ILE A 48 6.06 0.04 15.34
CA ILE A 48 7.16 0.11 16.30
C ILE A 48 7.72 -1.30 16.46
N SER A 49 8.98 -1.49 16.09
CA SER A 49 9.68 -2.77 16.17
C SER A 49 10.97 -2.64 16.99
N ALA A 50 11.63 -3.76 17.28
CA ALA A 50 12.95 -3.76 17.90
C ALA A 50 14.02 -3.06 17.05
N ALA A 51 13.80 -2.93 15.73
CA ALA A 51 14.69 -2.22 14.81
C ALA A 51 14.40 -0.71 14.71
N GLY A 52 13.38 -0.21 15.41
CA GLY A 52 12.94 1.18 15.37
C GLY A 52 11.52 1.34 14.82
N VAL A 53 11.16 2.59 14.54
CA VAL A 53 9.84 2.96 14.01
C VAL A 53 9.88 2.98 12.49
N SER A 54 9.06 2.13 11.86
CA SER A 54 8.81 2.15 10.42
C SER A 54 7.52 2.92 10.16
N SER A 55 7.59 4.00 9.39
CA SER A 55 6.44 4.82 9.01
C SER A 55 6.37 4.96 7.49
N GLY A 56 5.18 4.82 6.90
CA GLY A 56 5.02 4.87 5.45
C GLY A 56 3.60 4.63 4.96
N LEU A 57 3.51 4.18 3.72
CA LEU A 57 2.30 3.62 3.13
C LEU A 57 2.37 2.10 3.15
N ALA A 58 1.24 1.48 3.47
CA ALA A 58 0.98 0.07 3.26
C ALA A 58 -0.10 -0.08 2.19
N ALA A 59 0.07 -1.07 1.32
CA ALA A 59 -0.89 -1.42 0.30
C ALA A 59 -1.19 -2.91 0.33
N ARG A 60 -2.46 -3.24 0.10
CA ARG A 60 -2.92 -4.61 -0.15
C ARG A 60 -3.61 -4.64 -1.50
N PHE A 61 -3.16 -5.54 -2.36
CA PHE A 61 -3.72 -5.70 -3.69
C PHE A 61 -3.64 -7.15 -4.14
N THR A 62 -4.37 -7.50 -5.18
CA THR A 62 -4.26 -8.79 -5.85
C THR A 62 -3.79 -8.62 -7.29
N ILE A 63 -3.02 -9.59 -7.77
CA ILE A 63 -2.52 -9.64 -9.15
C ILE A 63 -3.02 -10.94 -9.80
N GLN A 64 -3.56 -10.85 -11.00
CA GLN A 64 -3.98 -11.99 -11.80
C GLN A 64 -3.40 -11.88 -13.22
N THR A 65 -2.52 -12.81 -13.57
CA THR A 65 -1.79 -12.95 -14.85
C THR A 65 -2.63 -13.46 -16.03
N GLY A 66 -3.89 -13.83 -15.79
CA GLY A 66 -4.80 -14.30 -16.84
C GLY A 66 -6.11 -14.86 -16.26
N PRO A 67 -7.18 -14.96 -17.06
CA PRO A 67 -8.53 -15.29 -16.58
C PRO A 67 -8.63 -16.68 -15.91
N ALA A 68 -7.79 -17.65 -16.33
CA ALA A 68 -7.74 -18.98 -15.73
C ALA A 68 -6.77 -19.10 -14.54
N GLN A 69 -5.91 -18.10 -14.31
CA GLN A 69 -4.96 -18.12 -13.20
C GLN A 69 -5.60 -17.57 -11.93
N ARG A 70 -5.25 -18.18 -10.80
CA ARG A 70 -5.73 -17.75 -9.48
C ARG A 70 -5.02 -16.44 -9.09
N PRO A 71 -5.76 -15.42 -8.59
CA PRO A 71 -5.15 -14.16 -8.18
C PRO A 71 -4.23 -14.38 -6.98
N VAL A 72 -3.10 -13.67 -6.91
CA VAL A 72 -2.20 -13.71 -5.76
C VAL A 72 -2.35 -12.41 -4.98
N THR A 73 -2.50 -12.50 -3.66
CA THR A 73 -2.53 -11.33 -2.78
C THR A 73 -1.11 -10.88 -2.47
N VAL A 74 -0.86 -9.59 -2.60
CA VAL A 74 0.41 -8.95 -2.35
C VAL A 74 0.21 -7.85 -1.30
N MET A 75 1.07 -7.86 -0.28
CA MET A 75 1.22 -6.77 0.66
C MET A 75 2.53 -6.05 0.34
N ALA A 76 2.44 -4.73 0.17
CA ALA A 76 3.58 -3.90 -0.16
C ALA A 76 3.65 -2.68 0.75
N SER A 77 4.85 -2.16 0.93
CA SER A 77 5.08 -0.92 1.66
C SER A 77 6.06 -0.01 0.95
N ARG A 78 5.88 1.30 1.18
CA ARG A 78 6.84 2.33 0.84
C ARG A 78 7.03 3.21 2.07
N LEU A 79 8.23 3.21 2.64
CA LEU A 79 8.54 3.96 3.85
C LEU A 79 8.85 5.43 3.52
N ILE A 80 8.72 6.30 4.53
CA ILE A 80 9.14 7.70 4.40
C ILE A 80 10.62 7.74 3.99
N GLY A 81 10.92 8.54 2.96
CA GLY A 81 12.26 8.62 2.37
C GLY A 81 12.55 7.59 1.28
N GLU A 82 11.71 6.57 1.09
CA GLU A 82 11.88 5.58 0.01
C GLU A 82 11.28 6.07 -1.33
N GLY A 83 12.02 5.83 -2.41
CA GLY A 83 11.59 6.10 -3.78
C GLY A 83 10.71 5.02 -4.41
N GLU A 84 10.77 3.80 -3.88
CA GLU A 84 10.19 2.61 -4.49
C GLU A 84 9.33 1.82 -3.49
N TRP A 85 8.31 1.16 -4.03
CA TRP A 85 7.51 0.18 -3.29
C TRP A 85 8.26 -1.14 -3.16
N HIS A 86 8.12 -1.77 -2.00
CA HIS A 86 8.71 -3.07 -1.69
C HIS A 86 7.60 -4.06 -1.32
N ILE A 87 7.80 -5.32 -1.70
CA ILE A 87 6.90 -6.41 -1.35
C ILE A 87 7.26 -6.93 0.05
N ASP A 88 6.31 -6.87 0.95
CA ASP A 88 6.44 -7.40 2.31
C ASP A 88 5.95 -8.84 2.37
N ALA A 89 4.81 -9.16 1.76
CA ALA A 89 4.25 -10.51 1.76
C ALA A 89 3.52 -10.86 0.47
N MET A 90 3.44 -12.16 0.18
CA MET A 90 2.72 -12.69 -0.97
C MET A 90 2.03 -14.01 -0.59
N THR A 91 0.73 -14.09 -0.85
CA THR A 91 -0.11 -15.24 -0.48
C THR A 91 -1.06 -15.67 -1.61
N GLU A 92 -1.23 -16.98 -1.78
CA GLU A 92 -2.23 -17.57 -2.67
C GLU A 92 -3.65 -17.44 -2.07
N PRO A 93 -4.72 -17.59 -2.87
CA PRO A 93 -6.10 -17.51 -2.38
C PRO A 93 -6.49 -18.53 -1.32
N ASN A 94 -5.82 -19.68 -1.29
CA ASN A 94 -6.01 -20.74 -0.29
C ASN A 94 -5.31 -20.42 1.06
N GLY A 95 -4.65 -19.26 1.17
CA GLY A 95 -3.90 -18.85 2.35
C GLY A 95 -2.45 -19.35 2.37
N ARG A 96 -1.99 -20.07 1.35
CA ARG A 96 -0.59 -20.50 1.24
C ARG A 96 0.32 -19.27 1.11
N VAL A 97 1.29 -19.16 1.99
CA VAL A 97 2.26 -18.06 2.01
C VAL A 97 3.45 -18.42 1.12
N HIS A 98 3.73 -17.62 0.10
CA HIS A 98 4.98 -17.74 -0.66
C HIS A 98 6.14 -17.18 0.14
N PHE A 99 5.92 -16.01 0.74
CA PHE A 99 6.79 -15.40 1.73
C PHE A 99 6.01 -14.34 2.52
N SER A 100 6.48 -14.07 3.73
CA SER A 100 5.95 -12.99 4.56
C SER A 100 7.10 -12.35 5.33
N ARG A 101 7.15 -11.03 5.27
CA ARG A 101 8.01 -10.16 6.07
C ARG A 101 7.12 -9.13 6.74
N GLU A 102 7.60 -8.65 7.88
CA GLU A 102 6.95 -7.54 8.58
C GLU A 102 6.98 -6.27 7.73
N PHE A 103 5.99 -5.41 7.95
CA PHE A 103 5.89 -4.10 7.30
C PHE A 103 7.21 -3.34 7.36
N GLY A 104 7.71 -2.92 6.20
CA GLY A 104 8.93 -2.11 6.14
C GLY A 104 10.22 -2.87 6.41
N ASN A 105 10.20 -4.20 6.57
CA ASN A 105 11.42 -4.95 6.84
C ASN A 105 12.27 -5.10 5.56
N ARG A 106 13.40 -4.39 5.52
CA ARG A 106 14.33 -4.38 4.38
C ARG A 106 15.52 -5.35 4.51
N ARG A 107 15.68 -6.04 5.64
CA ARG A 107 16.86 -6.89 5.92
C ARG A 107 16.75 -8.27 5.20
N PRO A 108 17.83 -8.77 4.57
CA PRO A 108 18.90 -8.10 3.82
C PRO A 108 18.66 -8.28 2.30
N GLY A 109 17.50 -7.81 1.80
CA GLY A 109 17.14 -8.08 0.40
C GLY A 109 15.65 -7.87 0.16
N GLY A 110 15.13 -6.68 0.49
CA GLY A 110 13.76 -6.29 0.15
C GLY A 110 13.47 -6.55 -1.32
N ARG A 111 12.36 -7.24 -1.60
CA ARG A 111 11.95 -7.47 -2.99
C ARG A 111 11.27 -6.20 -3.48
N ARG A 112 11.88 -5.54 -4.46
CA ARG A 112 11.25 -4.39 -5.12
C ARG A 112 9.99 -4.86 -5.83
N LEU A 113 8.95 -4.04 -5.75
CA LEU A 113 7.75 -4.23 -6.55
C LEU A 113 8.06 -3.86 -8.01
N MET A 114 7.37 -4.48 -8.96
CA MET A 114 7.46 -4.08 -10.38
C MET A 114 7.05 -2.61 -10.54
N ALA A 115 7.76 -1.85 -11.38
CA ALA A 115 7.57 -0.41 -11.54
C ALA A 115 6.11 -0.06 -11.83
N ASP A 116 5.49 -0.72 -12.81
CA ASP A 116 4.10 -0.45 -13.21
C ASP A 116 3.09 -0.65 -12.07
N MET A 117 3.33 -1.65 -11.21
CA MET A 117 2.51 -1.86 -10.01
C MET A 117 2.76 -0.76 -8.98
N GLY A 118 4.01 -0.33 -8.81
CA GLY A 118 4.38 0.80 -7.95
C GLY A 118 3.71 2.10 -8.38
N ASP A 119 3.58 2.32 -9.69
CA ASP A 119 2.90 3.48 -10.27
C ASP A 119 1.40 3.43 -10.00
N VAL A 120 0.76 2.28 -10.18
CA VAL A 120 -0.65 2.07 -9.84
C VAL A 120 -0.91 2.38 -8.36
N LEU A 121 -0.09 1.84 -7.44
CA LEU A 121 -0.25 2.10 -6.01
C LEU A 121 -0.01 3.58 -5.65
N THR A 122 0.91 4.22 -6.36
CA THR A 122 1.20 5.65 -6.21
C THR A 122 0.01 6.52 -6.64
N LEU A 123 -0.62 6.21 -7.78
CA LEU A 123 -1.84 6.89 -8.23
C LEU A 123 -2.98 6.72 -7.23
N CYS A 124 -3.21 5.47 -6.76
CA CYS A 124 -4.20 5.19 -5.72
C CYS A 124 -3.91 5.97 -4.42
N ALA A 125 -2.64 6.17 -4.05
CA ALA A 125 -2.29 6.95 -2.87
C ALA A 125 -2.68 8.44 -2.99
N TYR A 126 -2.62 9.01 -4.21
CA TYR A 126 -3.05 10.39 -4.48
C TYR A 126 -4.58 10.55 -4.43
N ASP A 127 -5.32 9.55 -4.88
CA ASP A 127 -6.79 9.55 -4.83
C ASP A 127 -7.33 9.54 -3.41
N VAL A 128 -6.56 9.01 -2.44
CA VAL A 128 -6.93 9.05 -1.02
C VAL A 128 -6.67 10.45 -0.46
N ARG A 129 -7.76 11.21 -0.36
CA ARG A 129 -7.74 12.61 0.08
C ARG A 129 -6.96 12.79 1.40
N GLY A 130 -5.82 13.45 1.29
CA GLY A 130 -5.00 13.84 2.44
C GLY A 130 -4.02 12.77 2.93
N LEU A 131 -3.75 11.73 2.14
CA LEU A 131 -2.80 10.67 2.49
C LEU A 131 -1.33 11.09 2.28
N VAL A 132 -1.01 11.70 1.14
CA VAL A 132 0.37 12.02 0.71
C VAL A 132 0.58 13.52 0.44
N GLU A 133 1.82 13.97 0.62
CA GLU A 133 2.32 15.27 0.14
C GLU A 133 3.06 15.08 -1.19
N GLU A 134 3.94 14.08 -1.25
CA GLU A 134 4.71 13.71 -2.44
C GLU A 134 4.83 12.18 -2.48
N ALA A 135 4.43 11.58 -3.59
CA ALA A 135 4.46 10.13 -3.77
C ALA A 135 4.92 9.70 -5.18
N GLU A 136 5.39 10.62 -6.04
CA GLU A 136 5.75 10.29 -7.42
C GLU A 136 6.71 9.10 -7.55
N PRO A 137 6.62 8.32 -8.63
CA PRO A 137 7.56 7.21 -8.87
C PRO A 137 9.02 7.68 -8.82
N GLY A 138 9.85 6.97 -8.06
CA GLY A 138 11.27 7.28 -7.90
C GLY A 138 11.60 8.49 -7.01
N ARG A 139 10.60 9.27 -6.54
CA ARG A 139 10.81 10.37 -5.59
C ARG A 139 10.71 9.89 -4.13
N PRO A 140 11.45 10.43 -3.16
CA PRO A 140 11.27 10.07 -1.76
C PRO A 140 9.83 10.31 -1.27
N LEU A 141 9.22 9.31 -0.63
CA LEU A 141 7.86 9.44 -0.09
C LEU A 141 7.79 10.49 1.03
N LYS A 142 6.82 11.42 0.92
CA LYS A 142 6.45 12.38 1.95
C LYS A 142 4.96 12.27 2.28
N LEU A 143 4.65 12.06 3.55
CA LEU A 143 3.28 11.93 4.04
C LEU A 143 2.77 13.24 4.63
N ARG A 144 1.46 13.48 4.50
CA ARG A 144 0.85 14.65 5.16
C ARG A 144 1.00 14.57 6.67
N THR A 145 1.39 15.67 7.27
CA THR A 145 1.39 15.78 8.73
C THR A 145 -0.04 15.68 9.26
N ALA A 146 -0.29 14.81 10.25
CA ALA A 146 -1.59 14.67 10.90
C ALA A 146 -2.08 15.99 11.57
N LYS A 147 -1.17 16.95 11.80
CA LYS A 147 -1.45 18.25 12.42
C LYS A 147 -2.26 19.20 11.54
N ALA A 148 -2.17 19.13 10.21
CA ALA A 148 -2.92 20.02 9.32
C ALA A 148 -4.45 19.85 9.45
N LYS A 149 -4.92 18.65 9.80
CA LYS A 149 -6.35 18.36 9.98
C LYS A 149 -6.94 19.00 11.24
N ARG A 150 -6.15 19.20 12.30
CA ARG A 150 -6.61 19.89 13.53
C ARG A 150 -6.78 21.39 13.32
N LYS A 151 -5.90 22.02 12.52
CA LYS A 151 -6.00 23.46 12.22
C LYS A 151 -7.18 23.78 11.29
N ALA A 152 -7.42 22.95 10.27
CA ALA A 152 -8.54 23.14 9.35
C ALA A 152 -9.91 22.90 10.00
N LYS A 153 -10.02 21.97 10.95
CA LYS A 153 -11.25 21.77 11.72
C LYS A 153 -11.51 22.92 12.71
N ALA A 154 -10.46 23.39 13.39
CA ALA A 154 -10.56 24.53 14.32
C ALA A 154 -10.89 25.86 13.62
N ALA A 155 -10.48 26.03 12.36
CA ALA A 155 -10.79 27.23 11.57
C ALA A 155 -12.17 27.19 10.89
N ALA A 156 -12.84 26.02 10.86
CA ALA A 156 -14.19 25.86 10.31
C ALA A 156 -15.27 25.79 11.41
N GLU A 157 -14.88 25.67 12.67
CA GLU A 157 -15.74 25.70 13.86
C GLU A 157 -15.64 27.05 14.62
N ALA A 158 -14.92 28.03 14.06
CA ALA A 158 -14.78 29.41 14.57
C ALA A 158 -15.40 30.41 13.58
#